data_AF-G1XAH7-F1
#
_entry.id   AF-G1XAH7-F1
#
_cell.length_a   1.000
_cell.length_b   1.000
_cell.length_c   1.000
_cell.angle_alpha   90.00
_cell.angle_beta   90.00
_cell.angle_gamma   90.00
#
_symmetry.space_group_name_H-M   'P 1'
#
loop_
_entity.id
_entity.type
_entity.pdbx_description
1 polymer ?
#
loop_
_entity_poly.entity_id
_entity_poly.type
_entity_poly.pdbx_seq_one_letter_code
_entity_poly.pdbx_strand_id
1 'polypeptide(L)'
;MSTKQQLQLSRVNIFIHFKAQGTIQDVDIKPGFAEGRYLQISPNGNQFTDEYLQVLQEIETQAILSQQQLTVVKSQITSKQRDTRMIQLTESELSSLPASTKVYEGVGKMFIQEDTSKVKKRLETERNTLEEDIKGLKKRQTYLETTYSNASDHMNKILNRSG
;
A
#
# COMPACT_ATOMS: atom_id res chain seq x y z
N MET A 1 -15.59 14.53 31.74
CA MET A 1 -14.43 14.75 30.84
C MET A 1 -14.77 15.89 29.89
N SER A 2 -13.92 16.91 29.81
CA SER A 2 -14.14 18.08 28.94
C SER A 2 -13.96 17.70 27.46
N THR A 3 -14.75 18.26 26.55
CA THR A 3 -14.65 18.07 25.09
C THR A 3 -13.23 18.33 24.55
N LYS A 4 -12.46 19.19 25.23
CA LYS A 4 -11.04 19.44 24.92
C LYS A 4 -10.14 18.24 25.22
N GLN A 5 -10.43 17.44 26.25
CA GLN A 5 -9.70 16.20 26.57
C GLN A 5 -10.03 15.08 25.58
N GLN A 6 -11.28 14.99 25.09
CA GLN A 6 -11.64 14.02 24.05
C GLN A 6 -10.99 14.33 22.69
N LEU A 7 -10.90 15.61 22.30
CA LEU A 7 -10.26 15.99 21.04
C LEU A 7 -8.73 15.75 21.06
N GLN A 8 -8.10 15.92 22.23
CA GLN A 8 -6.67 15.61 22.44
C GLN A 8 -6.44 14.09 22.40
N LEU A 9 -7.30 13.29 23.04
CA LEU A 9 -7.23 11.82 22.98
C LEU A 9 -7.47 11.29 21.55
N SER A 10 -8.41 11.86 20.80
CA SER A 10 -8.63 11.50 19.38
C SER A 10 -7.43 11.87 18.49
N ARG A 11 -6.77 13.00 18.77
CA ARG A 11 -5.55 13.41 18.04
C ARG A 11 -4.36 12.52 18.39
N VAL A 12 -4.21 12.11 19.64
CA VAL A 12 -3.20 11.14 20.06
C VAL A 12 -3.46 9.78 19.42
N ASN A 13 -4.71 9.32 19.34
CA ASN A 13 -5.05 8.03 18.72
C ASN A 13 -4.83 8.03 17.19
N ILE A 14 -5.14 9.14 16.51
CA ILE A 14 -4.86 9.32 15.07
C ILE A 14 -3.35 9.42 14.82
N PHE A 15 -2.59 10.06 15.72
CA PHE A 15 -1.15 10.18 15.60
C PHE A 15 -0.42 8.84 15.86
N ILE A 16 -0.93 8.01 16.77
CA ILE A 16 -0.40 6.64 17.00
C ILE A 16 -0.66 5.74 15.77
N HIS A 17 -1.81 5.88 15.10
CA HIS A 17 -2.07 5.15 13.85
C HIS A 17 -1.21 5.62 12.67
N PHE A 18 -0.83 6.91 12.62
CA PHE A 18 0.01 7.44 11.54
C PHE A 18 1.50 7.14 11.77
N LYS A 19 1.96 7.08 13.02
CA LYS A 19 3.37 6.80 13.34
C LYS A 19 3.75 5.31 13.28
N ALA A 20 2.77 4.40 13.22
CA ALA A 20 2.99 2.98 12.92
C ALA A 20 3.33 2.72 11.43
N GLN A 21 3.30 3.74 10.56
CA GLN A 21 3.73 3.64 9.17
C GLN A 21 5.25 3.82 8.99
N GLY A 22 6.01 3.85 10.11
CA GLY A 22 7.47 3.83 10.11
C GLY A 22 8.02 2.43 9.84
N THR A 23 8.48 2.25 8.59
CA THR A 23 9.59 1.36 8.20
C THR A 23 9.50 -0.10 8.62
N ILE A 24 8.72 -0.89 7.87
CA ILE A 24 9.21 -2.21 7.44
C ILE A 24 10.04 -1.93 6.17
N GLN A 25 11.24 -1.39 6.37
CA GLN A 25 12.25 -1.35 5.33
C GLN A 25 12.81 -2.77 5.18
N ASP A 26 12.83 -3.23 3.92
CA ASP A 26 13.66 -4.31 3.40
C ASP A 26 13.59 -5.67 4.12
N VAL A 27 12.45 -6.35 3.97
CA VAL A 27 12.56 -7.79 3.70
C VAL A 27 12.53 -7.94 2.19
N ASP A 28 13.73 -7.94 1.61
CA ASP A 28 13.99 -8.12 0.20
C ASP A 28 13.46 -9.50 -0.22
N ILE A 29 12.27 -9.53 -0.82
CA ILE A 29 11.71 -10.75 -1.39
C ILE A 29 12.58 -11.06 -2.61
N LYS A 30 13.51 -12.01 -2.46
CA LYS A 30 14.47 -12.33 -3.52
C LYS A 30 13.74 -12.64 -4.83
N PRO A 31 14.13 -12.01 -5.96
CA PRO A 31 13.45 -12.15 -7.25
C PRO A 31 13.45 -13.59 -7.81
N GLY A 32 14.32 -14.47 -7.31
CA GLY A 32 14.49 -15.84 -7.80
C GLY A 32 13.32 -16.81 -7.55
N PHE A 33 12.32 -16.45 -6.73
CA PHE A 33 11.20 -17.34 -6.42
C PHE A 33 10.11 -17.38 -7.50
N ALA A 34 9.94 -16.30 -8.28
CA ALA A 34 8.96 -16.25 -9.38
C ALA A 34 9.27 -17.23 -10.52
N GLU A 35 10.49 -17.77 -10.57
CA GLU A 35 10.98 -18.59 -11.67
C GLU A 35 11.02 -20.10 -11.36
N GLY A 36 10.49 -20.54 -10.22
CA GLY A 36 10.31 -21.97 -9.93
C GLY A 36 11.61 -22.79 -9.96
N ARG A 37 12.78 -22.16 -9.79
CA ARG A 37 14.11 -22.81 -9.99
C ARG A 37 14.54 -23.77 -8.89
N TYR A 38 13.68 -24.10 -7.93
CA TYR A 38 13.99 -24.99 -6.81
C TYR A 38 13.38 -26.39 -6.95
N LEU A 39 13.38 -27.01 -8.13
CA LEU A 39 12.88 -28.38 -8.26
C LEU A 39 13.70 -29.22 -9.25
N GLN A 40 14.77 -29.85 -8.73
CA GLN A 40 15.13 -31.21 -9.11
C GLN A 40 15.26 -32.03 -7.83
N ILE A 41 14.19 -32.70 -7.42
CA ILE A 41 14.26 -33.75 -6.40
C ILE A 41 13.69 -35.04 -6.97
N SER A 42 14.57 -36.05 -7.02
CA SER A 42 14.37 -37.36 -7.62
C SER A 42 13.27 -38.17 -6.89
N PRO A 43 12.56 -39.08 -7.57
CA PRO A 43 11.42 -39.77 -7.00
C PRO A 43 11.91 -41.05 -6.30
N ASN A 44 11.92 -41.07 -4.97
CA ASN A 44 11.77 -42.32 -4.22
C ASN A 44 11.15 -42.00 -2.85
N GLY A 45 10.06 -42.71 -2.55
CA GLY A 45 9.19 -42.42 -1.42
C GLY A 45 9.88 -42.49 -0.05
N ASN A 46 9.34 -41.68 0.86
CA ASN A 46 9.47 -41.80 2.31
C ASN A 46 10.76 -41.28 2.98
N GLN A 47 11.24 -40.10 2.57
CA GLN A 47 12.15 -39.27 3.39
C GLN A 47 11.70 -37.81 3.29
N PHE A 48 11.04 -37.27 4.32
CA PHE A 48 11.04 -35.82 4.54
C PHE A 48 12.47 -35.47 4.96
N THR A 49 13.28 -34.97 4.03
CA THR A 49 14.64 -34.52 4.36
C THR A 49 14.57 -33.22 5.17
N ASP A 50 15.53 -32.93 6.03
CA ASP A 50 15.59 -31.65 6.77
C ASP A 50 15.55 -30.44 5.81
N GLU A 51 16.14 -30.59 4.63
CA GLU A 51 16.09 -29.62 3.52
C GLU A 51 14.65 -29.35 3.04
N TYR A 52 13.79 -30.37 3.00
CA TYR A 52 12.39 -30.23 2.61
C TYR A 52 11.56 -29.44 3.63
N LEU A 53 11.78 -29.69 4.92
CA LEU A 53 11.11 -28.97 6.00
C LEU A 53 11.58 -27.51 6.06
N GLN A 54 12.88 -27.26 5.79
CA GLN A 54 13.43 -25.92 5.74
C GLN A 54 12.84 -25.10 4.59
N VAL A 55 12.73 -25.67 3.38
CA VAL A 55 12.10 -25.01 2.23
C VAL A 55 10.62 -24.69 2.51
N LEU A 56 9.90 -25.60 3.17
CA LEU A 56 8.52 -25.36 3.57
C LEU A 56 8.36 -24.17 4.51
N GLN A 57 9.18 -24.11 5.57
CA GLN A 57 9.16 -23.00 6.52
C GLN A 57 9.47 -21.66 5.84
N GLU A 58 10.38 -21.65 4.86
CA GLU A 58 10.70 -20.45 4.09
C GLU A 58 9.51 -19.99 3.24
N ILE A 59 8.83 -20.92 2.56
CA ILE A 59 7.63 -20.62 1.76
C ILE A 59 6.50 -20.09 2.64
N GLU A 60 6.25 -20.70 3.80
CA GLU A 60 5.24 -20.24 4.75
C GLU A 60 5.54 -18.82 5.26
N THR A 61 6.80 -18.58 5.64
CA THR A 61 7.26 -17.26 6.08
C THR A 61 7.04 -16.21 4.98
N GLN A 62 7.39 -16.53 3.75
CA GLN A 62 7.23 -15.64 2.60
C GLN A 62 5.76 -15.36 2.29
N ALA A 63 4.87 -16.36 2.40
CA ALA A 63 3.44 -16.20 2.21
C ALA A 63 2.85 -15.23 3.26
N ILE A 64 3.19 -15.43 4.54
CA ILE A 64 2.73 -14.58 5.64
C ILE A 64 3.21 -13.13 5.43
N LEU A 65 4.48 -12.93 5.12
CA LEU A 65 5.04 -11.60 4.89
C LEU A 65 4.40 -10.91 3.68
N SER A 66 4.23 -11.63 2.58
CA SER A 66 3.60 -11.10 1.37
C SER A 66 2.16 -10.67 1.65
N GLN A 67 1.40 -11.49 2.40
CA GLN A 67 0.02 -11.19 2.82
C GLN A 67 -0.07 -9.95 3.72
N GLN A 68 0.86 -9.79 4.67
CA GLN A 68 0.93 -8.62 5.54
C GLN A 68 1.22 -7.34 4.74
N GLN A 69 2.24 -7.38 3.87
CA GLN A 69 2.60 -6.23 3.03
C GLN A 69 1.46 -5.86 2.07
N LEU A 70 0.75 -6.84 1.55
CA LEU A 70 -0.38 -6.63 0.65
C LEU A 70 -1.54 -5.88 1.33
N THR A 71 -1.82 -6.17 2.60
CA THR A 71 -2.80 -5.40 3.40
C THR A 71 -2.38 -3.94 3.54
N VAL A 72 -1.09 -3.68 3.81
CA VAL A 72 -0.56 -2.31 3.93
C VAL A 72 -0.67 -1.56 2.60
N VAL A 73 -0.24 -2.18 1.50
CA VAL A 73 -0.30 -1.57 0.16
C VAL A 73 -1.74 -1.27 -0.25
N LYS A 74 -2.69 -2.19 -0.01
CA LYS A 74 -4.12 -1.95 -0.28
C LYS A 74 -4.67 -0.77 0.53
N SER A 75 -4.28 -0.64 1.79
CA SER A 75 -4.66 0.51 2.62
C SER A 75 -4.09 1.82 2.07
N GLN A 76 -2.82 1.83 1.66
CA GLN A 76 -2.18 3.01 1.06
C GLN A 76 -2.86 3.44 -0.25
N ILE A 77 -3.16 2.48 -1.13
CA ILE A 77 -3.91 2.72 -2.38
C ILE A 77 -5.26 3.36 -2.05
N THR A 78 -6.02 2.77 -1.11
CA THR A 78 -7.34 3.27 -0.73
C THR A 78 -7.27 4.69 -0.18
N SER A 79 -6.26 4.99 0.65
CA SER A 79 -6.05 6.35 1.16
C SER A 79 -5.80 7.36 0.04
N LYS A 80 -4.82 7.08 -0.84
CA LYS A 80 -4.46 7.98 -1.93
C LYS A 80 -5.60 8.15 -2.93
N GLN A 81 -6.40 7.11 -3.18
CA GLN A 81 -7.59 7.22 -4.03
C GLN A 81 -8.64 8.18 -3.46
N ARG A 82 -8.81 8.23 -2.13
CA ARG A 82 -9.68 9.22 -1.49
C ARG A 82 -9.12 10.63 -1.68
N ASP A 83 -7.82 10.81 -1.51
CA ASP A 83 -7.16 12.11 -1.71
C ASP A 83 -7.31 12.60 -3.16
N THR A 84 -7.07 11.72 -4.14
CA THR A 84 -7.33 12.01 -5.56
C THR A 84 -8.78 12.41 -5.80
N ARG A 85 -9.75 11.70 -5.20
CA ARG A 85 -11.18 12.03 -5.32
C ARG A 85 -11.50 13.40 -4.74
N MET A 86 -10.92 13.76 -3.59
CA MET A 86 -11.10 15.07 -2.97
C MET A 86 -10.57 16.20 -3.85
N ILE A 87 -9.39 16.02 -4.46
CA ILE A 87 -8.83 17.00 -5.39
C ILE A 87 -9.74 17.16 -6.61
N GLN A 88 -10.20 16.08 -7.21
CA GLN A 88 -11.12 16.13 -8.36
C GLN A 88 -12.42 16.89 -8.05
N LEU A 89 -13.00 16.67 -6.87
CA LEU A 89 -14.19 17.40 -6.42
C LEU A 89 -13.86 18.89 -6.23
N THR A 90 -12.72 19.20 -5.62
CA THR A 90 -12.26 20.59 -5.44
C THR A 90 -12.04 21.29 -6.78
N GLU A 91 -11.42 20.62 -7.76
CA GLU A 91 -11.22 21.14 -9.12
C GLU A 91 -12.54 21.39 -9.85
N SER A 92 -13.51 20.49 -9.68
CA SER A 92 -14.86 20.61 -10.24
C SER A 92 -15.61 21.79 -9.63
N GLU A 93 -15.58 21.92 -8.30
CA GLU A 93 -16.18 23.05 -7.58
C GLU A 93 -15.53 24.37 -8.01
N LEU A 94 -14.19 24.44 -8.03
CA LEU A 94 -13.45 25.63 -8.45
C LEU A 94 -13.72 26.04 -9.90
N SER A 95 -13.97 25.05 -10.77
CA SER A 95 -14.29 25.30 -12.18
C SER A 95 -15.75 25.71 -12.41
N SER A 96 -16.65 25.42 -11.47
CA SER A 96 -18.04 25.87 -11.50
C SER A 96 -18.21 27.34 -11.07
N LEU A 97 -17.20 27.92 -10.42
CA LEU A 97 -17.24 29.29 -9.93
C LEU A 97 -16.98 30.31 -11.04
N PRO A 98 -17.61 31.50 -10.99
CA PRO A 98 -17.30 32.61 -11.90
C PRO A 98 -15.83 33.04 -11.81
N ALA A 99 -15.24 33.45 -12.93
CA ALA A 99 -13.83 33.87 -13.00
C ALA A 99 -13.49 35.09 -12.10
N SER A 100 -14.48 35.90 -11.72
CA SER A 100 -14.32 37.04 -10.81
C SER A 100 -14.27 36.66 -9.32
N THR A 101 -14.44 35.38 -9.00
CA THR A 101 -14.47 34.90 -7.61
C THR A 101 -13.06 34.95 -7.01
N LYS A 102 -12.93 35.61 -5.85
CA LYS A 102 -11.68 35.63 -5.09
C LYS A 102 -11.47 34.27 -4.42
N VAL A 103 -10.34 33.64 -4.69
CA VAL A 103 -9.96 32.35 -4.10
C VAL A 103 -8.98 32.61 -2.96
N TYR A 104 -9.16 31.87 -1.86
CA TYR A 104 -8.31 31.97 -0.67
C TYR A 104 -7.80 30.58 -0.29
N GLU A 105 -6.49 30.46 -0.09
CA GLU A 105 -5.86 29.24 0.41
C GLU A 105 -5.52 29.37 1.90
N GLY A 106 -5.75 28.30 2.64
CA GLY A 106 -5.42 28.22 4.06
C GLY A 106 -3.93 27.95 4.28
N VAL A 107 -3.25 28.81 5.04
CA VAL A 107 -1.87 28.65 5.49
C VAL A 107 -1.86 28.65 7.01
N GLY A 108 -1.93 27.46 7.61
CA GLY A 108 -2.04 27.31 9.07
C GLY A 108 -3.35 27.86 9.63
N LYS A 109 -3.29 29.00 10.33
CA LYS A 109 -4.46 29.71 10.88
C LYS A 109 -4.88 30.94 10.07
N MET A 110 -4.22 31.19 8.95
CA MET A 110 -4.45 32.36 8.09
C MET A 110 -5.00 31.91 6.73
N PHE A 111 -5.65 32.83 6.04
CA PHE A 111 -6.12 32.65 4.66
C PHE A 111 -5.50 33.75 3.79
N ILE A 112 -4.91 33.35 2.67
CA ILE A 112 -4.24 34.26 1.73
C ILE A 112 -4.98 34.19 0.40
N GLN A 113 -5.26 35.36 -0.19
CA GLN A 113 -5.85 35.41 -1.52
C GLN A 113 -4.83 34.89 -2.54
N GLU A 114 -5.23 33.95 -3.37
CA GLU A 114 -4.38 33.31 -4.37
C GLU A 114 -5.05 33.37 -5.74
N ASP A 115 -4.24 33.35 -6.80
CA ASP A 115 -4.77 33.32 -8.16
C ASP A 115 -5.41 31.95 -8.45
N THR A 116 -6.65 31.97 -8.95
CA THR A 116 -7.40 30.76 -9.35
C THR A 116 -6.61 29.85 -10.30
N SER A 117 -5.84 30.42 -11.24
CA SER A 117 -5.00 29.66 -12.17
C SER A 117 -3.86 28.93 -11.45
N LYS A 118 -3.24 29.57 -10.46
CA LYS A 118 -2.18 28.98 -9.65
C LYS A 118 -2.72 27.87 -8.76
N VAL A 119 -3.89 28.06 -8.15
CA VAL A 119 -4.57 27.01 -7.38
C VAL A 119 -4.90 25.80 -8.27
N LYS A 120 -5.48 26.02 -9.46
CA LYS A 120 -5.78 24.93 -10.40
C LYS A 120 -4.53 24.15 -10.80
N LYS A 121 -3.44 24.85 -11.15
CA LYS A 121 -2.17 24.20 -11.52
C LYS A 121 -1.57 23.38 -10.37
N ARG A 122 -1.67 23.89 -9.13
CA ARG A 122 -1.23 23.16 -7.93
C ARG A 122 -2.04 21.89 -7.72
N LEU A 123 -3.37 21.98 -7.76
CA LEU A 123 -4.28 20.83 -7.64
C LEU A 123 -4.02 19.79 -8.73
N GLU A 124 -3.81 20.22 -9.97
CA GLU A 124 -3.50 19.32 -11.09
C GLU A 124 -2.17 18.58 -10.86
N THR A 125 -1.14 19.29 -10.41
CA THR A 125 0.16 18.70 -10.09
C THR A 125 0.03 17.67 -8.97
N GLU A 126 -0.68 18.01 -7.89
CA GLU A 126 -0.91 17.14 -6.74
C GLU A 126 -1.70 15.88 -7.14
N ARG A 127 -2.73 16.03 -7.97
CA ARG A 127 -3.50 14.92 -8.55
C ARG A 127 -2.59 13.99 -9.35
N ASN A 128 -1.77 14.54 -10.25
CA ASN A 128 -0.89 13.74 -11.10
C ASN A 128 0.15 12.96 -10.26
N THR A 129 0.73 13.59 -9.23
CA THR A 129 1.65 12.90 -8.29
C THR A 129 0.94 11.75 -7.56
N LEU A 130 -0.27 11.97 -7.07
CA LEU A 130 -1.04 10.89 -6.41
C LEU A 130 -1.38 9.75 -7.38
N GLU A 131 -1.72 10.06 -8.63
CA GLU A 131 -1.98 9.06 -9.66
C GLU A 131 -0.72 8.24 -10.00
N GLU A 132 0.45 8.86 -10.05
CA GLU A 132 1.73 8.18 -10.22
C GLU A 132 2.07 7.27 -9.03
N ASP A 133 1.89 7.76 -7.81
CA ASP A 133 2.05 6.96 -6.58
C ASP A 133 1.12 5.74 -6.58
N ILE A 134 -0.15 5.92 -6.94
CA ILE A 134 -1.12 4.82 -7.03
C ILE A 134 -0.67 3.81 -8.09
N LYS A 135 -0.16 4.25 -9.24
CA LYS A 135 0.39 3.34 -10.26
C LYS A 135 1.58 2.54 -9.71
N GLY A 136 2.49 3.17 -8.97
CA GLY A 136 3.61 2.50 -8.30
C GLY A 136 3.14 1.47 -7.29
N LEU A 137 2.20 1.83 -6.42
CA LEU A 137 1.63 0.93 -5.41
C LEU A 137 0.87 -0.24 -6.04
N LYS A 138 0.16 -0.03 -7.16
CA LYS A 138 -0.51 -1.12 -7.89
C LYS A 138 0.49 -2.13 -8.47
N LYS A 139 1.62 -1.67 -9.02
CA LYS A 139 2.69 -2.59 -9.47
C LYS A 139 3.21 -3.43 -8.30
N ARG A 140 3.44 -2.80 -7.14
CA ARG A 140 3.85 -3.51 -5.91
C ARG A 140 2.76 -4.49 -5.43
N GLN A 141 1.50 -4.09 -5.48
CA GLN A 141 0.37 -4.96 -5.14
C GLN A 141 0.35 -6.21 -6.00
N THR A 142 0.43 -6.07 -7.33
CA THR A 142 0.41 -7.21 -8.27
C THR A 142 1.59 -8.15 -8.05
N TYR A 143 2.78 -7.59 -7.77
CA TYR A 143 3.94 -8.41 -7.40
C TYR A 143 3.66 -9.25 -6.15
N LEU A 144 3.21 -8.62 -5.06
CA LEU A 144 2.90 -9.31 -3.81
C LEU A 144 1.77 -10.34 -3.95
N GLU A 145 0.74 -10.04 -4.76
CA GLU A 145 -0.34 -10.97 -5.09
C GLU A 145 0.19 -12.22 -5.81
N THR A 146 1.07 -12.01 -6.79
CA THR A 146 1.71 -13.11 -7.54
C THR A 146 2.62 -13.94 -6.63
N THR A 147 3.45 -13.29 -5.79
CA THR A 147 4.32 -13.98 -4.84
C THR A 147 3.52 -14.82 -3.84
N TYR A 148 2.44 -14.26 -3.29
CA TYR A 148 1.57 -14.98 -2.36
C TYR A 148 0.89 -16.18 -3.04
N SER A 149 0.36 -15.99 -4.27
CA SER A 149 -0.25 -17.09 -5.05
C SER A 149 0.76 -18.21 -5.31
N ASN A 150 1.97 -17.89 -5.78
CA ASN A 150 3.00 -18.87 -6.05
C ASN A 150 3.42 -19.63 -4.78
N ALA A 151 3.57 -18.94 -3.65
CA ALA A 151 3.89 -19.57 -2.37
C ALA A 151 2.77 -20.53 -1.92
N SER A 152 1.50 -20.12 -2.03
CA SER A 152 0.35 -20.97 -1.71
C SER A 152 0.26 -22.19 -2.62
N ASP A 153 0.51 -22.04 -3.92
CA ASP A 153 0.50 -23.14 -4.89
C ASP A 153 1.62 -24.14 -4.61
N HIS A 154 2.80 -23.65 -4.22
CA HIS A 154 3.92 -24.50 -3.82
C HIS A 154 3.60 -25.30 -2.54
N MET A 155 3.02 -24.65 -1.52
CA MET A 155 2.55 -25.34 -0.32
C MET A 155 1.52 -26.43 -0.64
N ASN A 156 0.51 -26.12 -1.46
CA ASN A 156 -0.53 -27.07 -1.85
C ASN A 156 0.03 -28.29 -2.59
N LYS A 157 0.99 -28.09 -3.50
CA LYS A 157 1.65 -29.20 -4.22
C LYS A 157 2.42 -30.10 -3.27
N ILE A 158 3.10 -29.54 -2.29
CA ILE A 158 3.84 -30.29 -1.27
C ILE A 158 2.87 -31.13 -0.42
N LEU A 159 1.79 -30.52 0.08
CA LEU A 159 0.81 -31.20 0.92
C LEU A 159 0.09 -32.33 0.15
N ASN A 160 -0.29 -32.08 -1.10
CA ASN A 160 -0.99 -33.07 -1.94
C ASN A 160 -0.09 -34.21 -2.41
N ARG A 161 1.24 -34.04 -2.43
CA ARG A 161 2.21 -35.10 -2.75
C ARG A 161 2.53 -36.00 -1.56
N SER A 162 2.16 -35.56 -0.35
CA SER A 162 2.35 -36.28 0.91
C SER A 162 1.19 -37.23 1.27
N GLY A 163 0.11 -37.25 0.48
CA GLY A 163 -1.09 -38.07 0.68
C GLY A 163 -1.15 -39.28 -0.24
#